data_AF-A0A1M5FE75-F1
#
_entry.id   AF-A0A1M5FE75-F1
#
_cell.length_a   1.000
_cell.length_b   1.000
_cell.length_c   1.000
_cell.angle_alpha   90.00
_cell.angle_beta   90.00
_cell.angle_gamma   90.00
#
_symmetry.space_group_name_H-M   'P 1'
#
loop_
_entity.id
_entity.type
_entity.pdbx_description
1 polymer ?
#
loop_
_entity_poly.entity_id
_entity_poly.type
_entity_poly.pdbx_seq_one_letter_code
_entity_poly.pdbx_strand_id
1 'polypeptide(L)' 'MVSHTGKTALITGATGQDGAYLSELLLEKGYVVHGVKRRSSSFNT' A
#
# COMPACT_ATOMS: atom_id res chain seq x y z
N MET A 1 19.91 -8.81 -11.53
CA MET A 1 19.00 -7.69 -11.22
C MET A 1 17.72 -7.95 -11.99
N VAL A 2 16.61 -8.27 -11.32
CA VAL A 2 15.32 -8.55 -11.98
C VAL A 2 14.64 -7.21 -12.23
N SER A 3 14.38 -6.89 -13.50
CA SER A 3 13.53 -5.77 -13.89
C SER A 3 12.09 -6.08 -13.49
N HIS A 4 11.62 -5.58 -12.35
CA HIS A 4 10.20 -5.68 -11.99
C HIS A 4 9.40 -4.74 -12.90
N THR A 5 8.98 -5.23 -14.07
CA THR A 5 8.03 -4.56 -14.98
C THR A 5 6.58 -4.66 -14.49
N GLY A 6 6.38 -4.85 -13.18
CA GLY A 6 5.08 -4.95 -12.54
C GLY A 6 4.43 -3.58 -12.44
N LYS A 7 3.12 -3.51 -12.69
CA LYS A 7 2.33 -2.28 -12.53
C LYS A 7 2.43 -1.82 -11.06
N THR A 8 2.66 -0.54 -10.84
CA THR A 8 2.78 0.03 -9.49
C THR A 8 1.47 0.67 -9.06
N ALA A 9 1.04 0.41 -7.83
CA ALA A 9 -0.14 1.01 -7.22
C ALA A 9 0.22 1.76 -5.93
N LEU A 10 -0.28 2.98 -5.79
CA LEU A 10 -0.16 3.79 -4.58
C LEU A 10 -1.51 3.82 -3.86
N ILE A 11 -1.55 3.35 -2.60
CA ILE A 11 -2.78 3.25 -1.81
C ILE A 11 -2.71 4.21 -0.62
N THR A 12 -3.63 5.18 -0.57
CA THR A 12 -3.85 6.03 0.61
C THR A 12 -4.86 5.36 1.53
N GLY A 13 -4.57 5.29 2.85
CA GLY A 13 -5.43 4.56 3.77
C GLY A 13 -5.22 3.04 3.71
N ALA A 14 -4.03 2.60 3.29
CA ALA A 14 -3.66 1.18 3.21
C ALA A 14 -3.81 0.41 4.54
N THR A 15 -3.88 1.12 5.67
CA THR A 15 -4.08 0.53 7.01
C THR A 15 -5.55 0.34 7.38
N GLY A 16 -6.50 0.86 6.59
CA GLY A 16 -7.93 0.58 6.78
C GLY A 16 -8.29 -0.83 6.29
N GLN A 17 -9.50 -1.31 6.64
CA GLN A 17 -9.97 -2.64 6.23
C GLN A 17 -9.95 -2.82 4.70
N ASP A 18 -10.57 -1.88 3.98
CA ASP A 18 -10.64 -1.92 2.53
C ASP A 18 -9.26 -1.72 1.89
N GLY A 19 -8.42 -0.89 2.52
CA GLY A 19 -7.06 -0.62 2.06
C GLY A 19 -6.16 -1.84 2.17
N ALA A 20 -6.27 -2.60 3.25
CA ALA A 20 -5.54 -3.85 3.45
C ALA A 20 -5.99 -4.90 2.42
N TYR A 21 -7.31 -5.10 2.28
CA TYR A 21 -7.86 -6.06 1.32
C TYR A 21 -7.46 -5.72 -0.13
N LEU A 22 -7.55 -4.44 -0.53
CA LEU A 22 -7.13 -4.00 -1.86
C LEU A 22 -5.63 -4.21 -2.08
N SER A 23 -4.80 -3.99 -1.06
CA SER A 23 -3.36 -4.20 -1.14
C SER A 23 -3.02 -5.66 -1.40
N GLU A 24 -3.64 -6.58 -0.66
CA GLU A 24 -3.46 -8.03 -0.84
C GLU A 24 -3.89 -8.48 -2.24
N LEU A 25 -5.07 -8.07 -2.69
CA LEU A 25 -5.57 -8.38 -4.03
C LEU A 25 -4.63 -7.91 -5.14
N LEU A 26 -4.02 -6.73 -5.00
CA LEU A 26 -3.11 -6.18 -6.00
C LEU A 26 -1.75 -6.88 -5.97
N LEU A 27 -1.25 -7.25 -4.79
CA LEU A 27 -0.04 -8.05 -4.65
C LEU A 27 -0.21 -9.42 -5.32
N GLU A 28 -1.35 -10.10 -5.12
CA GLU A 28 -1.69 -11.37 -5.79
C GLU A 28 -1.73 -11.22 -7.32
N LYS A 29 -2.12 -10.05 -7.82
CA LYS A 29 -2.12 -9.72 -9.26
C LYS A 29 -0.74 -9.33 -9.81
N GLY A 30 0.31 -9.39 -8.99
CA GLY A 30 1.69 -9.06 -9.39
C GLY A 30 1.98 -7.56 -9.46
N TYR A 31 1.19 -6.75 -8.77
CA TYR A 31 1.48 -5.32 -8.63
C TYR A 31 2.54 -5.09 -7.56
N VAL A 32 3.30 -4.01 -7.74
CA VAL A 32 4.10 -3.42 -6.66
C VAL A 32 3.20 -2.43 -5.92
N VAL A 33 2.95 -2.66 -4.64
CA VAL A 33 2.02 -1.84 -3.85
C VAL A 33 2.78 -0.99 -2.84
N HIS A 34 2.53 0.32 -2.86
CA HIS A 34 3.04 1.28 -1.87
C HIS A 34 1.89 1.86 -1.05
N GLY A 35 1.95 1.66 0.27
CA GLY A 35 0.97 2.21 1.21
C GLY A 35 1.38 3.58 1.76
N VAL A 36 0.48 4.55 1.73
CA VAL A 36 0.66 5.86 2.38
C VAL A 36 -0.01 5.83 3.75
N LYS A 37 0.81 5.83 4.80
CA LYS A 37 0.38 6.10 6.17
C LYS A 37 0.38 7.61 6.39
N ARG A 38 -0.74 8.20 6.83
CA ARG A 38 -0.70 9.58 7.31
C ARG A 38 0.28 9.65 8.47
N ARG A 39 1.16 10.65 8.49
CA ARG A 39 1.86 11.00 9.71
C ARG A 39 0.79 11.47 10.69
N SER A 40 0.35 10.59 11.58
CA SER A 40 -0.37 11.01 12.77
C SER A 40 0.54 12.04 13.42
N SER A 41 0.07 13.27 13.61
CA SER A 41 0.81 14.24 14.42
C SER A 41 1.19 13.50 15.69
N SER A 42 2.46 13.62 16.09
CA SER A 42 3.01 13.05 17.32
C SER A 42 1.91 12.81 18.36
N PHE A 43 1.81 11.57 18.88
CA PHE A 43 1.08 11.31 20.11
C PHE A 43 1.36 12.47 21.08
N ASN A 44 0.36 13.32 21.29
CA ASN A 44 0.41 14.38 22.27
C ASN A 44 -0.75 14.10 23.22
N THR A 45 -0.36 13.69 24.43
CA THR A 45 -1.15 13.15 25.55
C THR A 45 -1.47 11.66 25.46
#